data_AF-X1DXQ7-F1
#
_entry.id   AF-X1DXQ7-F1
#
_cell.length_a   1.000
_cell.length_b   1.000
_cell.length_c   1.000
_cell.angle_alpha   90.00
_cell.angle_beta   90.00
_cell.angle_gamma   90.00
#
_symmetry.space_group_name_H-M   'P 1'
#
loop_
_entity.id
_entity.type
_entity.pdbx_description
1 polymer ?
#
loop_
_entity_poly.entity_id
_entity_poly.type
_entity_poly.pdbx_seq_one_letter_code
_entity_poly.pdbx_strand_id
1 'polypeptide(L)'
;MLDELQIELEIEERKEINNIFENLMLTNPPTLKKGVFDTLSTLSVDYNLGMISDTGITPGRIIREVLKDYTILDFFDVTVFSDETGFYKPHPIA
;
A
#
# COMPACT_ATOMS: atom_id res chain seq x y z
N MET A 1 7.35 -1.81 -17.15
CA MET A 1 8.45 -0.98 -16.60
C MET A 1 9.84 -1.52 -16.94
N LEU A 2 10.33 -2.64 -16.38
CA LEU A 2 11.71 -3.11 -16.71
C LEU A 2 11.86 -3.56 -18.18
N ASP A 3 10.83 -4.15 -18.77
CA ASP A 3 10.87 -4.59 -20.17
C ASP A 3 10.92 -3.41 -21.17
N GLU A 4 10.48 -2.22 -20.74
CA GLU A 4 10.53 -1.00 -21.55
C GLU A 4 11.95 -0.42 -21.64
N LEU A 5 12.85 -0.82 -20.74
CA LEU A 5 14.23 -0.33 -20.70
C LEU A 5 15.15 -1.05 -21.70
N GLN A 6 14.67 -2.08 -22.40
CA GLN A 6 15.45 -2.89 -23.36
C GLN A 6 16.76 -3.48 -22.78
N ILE A 7 16.78 -3.72 -21.47
CA ILE A 7 17.89 -4.36 -20.77
C ILE A 7 17.49 -5.79 -20.42
N GLU A 8 18.31 -6.76 -20.80
CA GLU A 8 18.20 -8.13 -20.31
C GLU A 8 18.79 -8.21 -18.90
N LEU A 9 17.99 -8.67 -17.96
CA LEU A 9 18.39 -8.88 -16.56
C LEU A 9 18.22 -10.36 -16.24
N GLU A 10 19.15 -10.92 -15.46
CA GLU A 10 18.95 -12.23 -14.86
C GLU A 10 17.72 -12.20 -13.94
N ILE A 11 17.06 -13.35 -13.78
CA ILE A 11 15.81 -13.46 -13.00
C ILE A 11 16.01 -12.94 -11.57
N GLU A 12 17.16 -13.26 -10.98
CA GLU A 12 17.52 -12.84 -9.63
C GLU A 12 17.79 -11.35 -9.51
N GLU A 13 18.46 -10.74 -10.49
CA GLU A 13 18.69 -9.29 -10.52
C GLU A 13 17.38 -8.52 -10.65
N ARG A 14 16.48 -8.99 -11.53
CA ARG A 14 15.14 -8.43 -11.68
C ARG A 14 14.35 -8.52 -10.37
N LYS A 15 14.41 -9.66 -9.70
CA LYS A 15 13.73 -9.88 -8.42
C LYS A 15 14.28 -8.98 -7.32
N GLU A 16 15.59 -8.82 -7.26
CA GLU A 16 16.26 -7.95 -6.30
C GLU A 16 15.85 -6.48 -6.50
N ILE A 17 15.91 -5.99 -7.75
CA ILE A 17 15.50 -4.63 -8.09
C ILE A 17 14.03 -4.40 -7.70
N ASN A 18 13.12 -5.30 -8.10
CA ASN A 18 11.72 -5.18 -7.74
C ASN A 18 11.53 -5.12 -6.22
N ASN A 19 12.21 -5.99 -5.47
CA ASN A 19 12.14 -6.00 -4.02
C ASN A 19 12.64 -4.69 -3.40
N ILE A 20 13.72 -4.10 -3.92
CA ILE A 20 14.22 -2.80 -3.46
C ILE A 20 13.18 -1.70 -3.69
N PHE A 21 12.60 -1.63 -4.88
CA PHE A 21 11.61 -0.62 -5.24
C PHE A 21 10.33 -0.75 -4.43
N GLU A 22 9.79 -1.96 -4.27
CA GLU A 22 8.57 -2.22 -3.52
C GLU A 22 8.71 -1.81 -2.03
N ASN A 23 9.87 -2.10 -1.42
CA ASN A 23 10.12 -1.86 0.00
C ASN A 23 10.61 -0.44 0.31
N LEU A 24 10.77 0.44 -0.68
CA LEU A 24 11.32 1.79 -0.49
C LEU A 24 10.49 2.64 0.50
N MET A 25 9.18 2.39 0.58
CA MET A 25 8.30 3.07 1.53
C MET A 25 8.59 2.69 2.99
N LEU A 26 9.12 1.50 3.26
CA LEU A 26 9.50 1.10 4.63
C LEU A 26 10.72 1.88 5.14
N THR A 27 11.65 2.25 4.26
CA THR A 27 12.87 2.95 4.66
C THR A 27 12.66 4.44 4.83
N ASN A 28 11.73 5.02 4.07
CA ASN A 28 11.37 6.43 4.17
C ASN A 28 9.85 6.61 4.04
N PRO A 29 9.08 6.28 5.08
CA PRO A 29 7.62 6.34 5.03
C PRO A 29 7.14 7.79 4.97
N PRO A 30 6.05 8.07 4.23
CA PRO A 30 5.42 9.37 4.26
C PRO A 30 4.77 9.62 5.63
N THR A 31 4.85 10.85 6.11
CA THR A 31 4.23 11.22 7.39
C THR A 31 2.71 11.23 7.30
N LEU A 32 2.06 10.78 8.38
CA LEU A 32 0.61 10.94 8.52
C LEU A 32 0.22 12.42 8.48
N LYS A 33 -0.88 12.71 7.79
CA LYS A 33 -1.49 14.04 7.87
C LYS A 33 -2.01 14.28 9.29
N LYS A 34 -1.96 15.56 9.71
CA LYS A 34 -2.47 15.98 11.01
C LYS A 34 -3.93 15.55 11.18
N GLY A 35 -4.25 14.96 12.32
CA GLY A 35 -5.61 14.55 12.69
C GLY A 35 -6.05 13.18 12.15
N VAL A 36 -5.20 12.46 11.39
CA VAL A 36 -5.55 11.11 10.90
C VAL A 36 -5.88 10.17 12.07
N PHE A 37 -5.01 10.09 13.07
CA PHE A 37 -5.23 9.21 14.23
C PHE A 37 -6.50 9.59 15.00
N ASP A 38 -6.69 10.87 15.32
CA ASP A 38 -7.87 11.36 16.03
C ASP A 38 -9.16 11.08 15.25
N THR A 39 -9.12 11.23 13.92
CA THR A 39 -10.27 10.98 13.05
C THR A 39 -10.62 9.49 13.04
N LEU A 40 -9.63 8.62 12.82
CA LEU A 40 -9.84 7.18 12.77
C LEU A 40 -10.33 6.65 14.12
N SER A 41 -9.68 7.04 15.22
CA SER A 41 -10.07 6.62 16.57
C SER A 41 -11.46 7.10 16.98
N THR A 42 -11.88 8.28 16.52
CA THR A 42 -13.24 8.77 16.79
C THR A 42 -14.27 8.00 15.98
N LEU A 43 -14.02 7.79 14.69
CA LEU A 43 -14.99 7.14 13.79
C LEU A 43 -15.11 5.64 14.05
N SER A 44 -14.02 4.96 14.46
CA SER A 44 -14.03 3.52 14.71
C SER A 44 -14.92 3.09 15.88
N VAL A 45 -15.39 4.02 16.70
CA VAL A 45 -16.34 3.74 17.79
C VAL A 45 -17.74 3.44 17.23
N ASP A 46 -18.14 4.14 16.17
CA ASP A 46 -19.51 4.13 15.65
C ASP A 46 -19.63 3.47 14.28
N TYR A 47 -18.51 3.32 13.55
CA TYR A 47 -18.48 2.84 12.17
C TYR A 47 -17.44 1.75 11.96
N ASN A 48 -17.79 0.76 11.16
CA ASN A 48 -16.81 -0.12 10.54
C ASN A 48 -16.07 0.67 9.46
N LEU A 49 -14.73 0.65 9.50
CA LEU A 49 -13.90 1.43 8.59
C LEU A 49 -13.21 0.51 7.59
N GLY A 50 -13.29 0.89 6.32
CA GLY A 50 -12.60 0.21 5.23
C GLY A 50 -11.67 1.15 4.48
N MET A 51 -10.54 0.65 4.02
CA MET A 51 -9.65 1.38 3.11
C MET A 51 -9.56 0.65 1.76
N ILE A 52 -9.78 1.39 0.69
CA ILE A 52 -9.60 0.92 -0.68
C ILE A 52 -8.56 1.82 -1.33
N SER A 53 -7.47 1.27 -1.85
CA SER A 53 -6.41 2.07 -2.48
C SER A 53 -5.86 1.40 -3.74
N ASP A 54 -5.72 2.19 -4.80
CA ASP A 54 -4.86 1.80 -5.91
C ASP A 54 -3.40 1.76 -5.40
N THR A 55 -2.63 0.81 -5.93
CA THR A 55 -1.21 0.62 -5.66
C THR A 55 -0.41 0.89 -6.92
N GLY A 56 0.79 1.43 -6.73
CA GLY A 56 1.73 1.70 -7.81
C GLY A 56 2.94 0.80 -7.67
N ILE A 57 4.11 1.41 -7.47
CA ILE A 57 5.36 0.70 -7.18
C ILE A 57 5.29 -0.02 -5.82
N THR A 58 4.62 0.59 -4.83
CA THR A 58 4.49 0.02 -3.49
C THR A 58 3.25 -0.86 -3.38
N PRO A 59 3.40 -2.17 -3.14
CA PRO A 59 2.28 -3.11 -3.07
C PRO A 59 1.51 -2.97 -1.76
N GLY A 60 0.27 -3.47 -1.72
CA GLY A 60 -0.63 -3.38 -0.57
C GLY A 60 -0.03 -3.98 0.70
N ARG A 61 0.76 -5.06 0.58
CA ARG A 61 1.50 -5.67 1.71
C ARG A 61 2.40 -4.68 2.44
N ILE A 62 3.09 -3.79 1.72
CA ILE A 62 4.00 -2.79 2.30
C ILE A 62 3.23 -1.63 2.88
N ILE A 63 2.14 -1.20 2.23
CA ILE A 63 1.27 -0.17 2.78
C ILE A 63 0.71 -0.61 4.14
N ARG A 64 0.28 -1.88 4.28
CA ARG A 64 -0.18 -2.41 5.57
C ARG A 64 0.89 -2.36 6.65
N GLU A 65 2.14 -2.68 6.33
CA GLU A 65 3.25 -2.58 7.29
C GLU A 65 3.44 -1.14 7.76
N VAL A 66 3.45 -0.16 6.85
CA VAL A 66 3.58 1.26 7.22
C VAL A 66 2.41 1.73 8.09
N LEU A 67 1.17 1.35 7.74
CA LEU A 67 -0.01 1.69 8.55
C LEU A 67 0.04 1.06 9.94
N LYS A 68 0.60 -0.14 10.05
CA LYS A 68 0.80 -0.84 11.32
C LYS A 68 1.86 -0.16 12.17
N ASP A 69 2.96 0.28 11.57
CA ASP A 69 4.02 1.04 12.26
C ASP A 69 3.49 2.39 12.80
N TYR A 70 2.53 2.98 12.09
CA TYR A 70 1.79 4.15 12.55
C TYR A 70 0.67 3.84 13.55
N THR A 71 0.48 2.58 13.94
CA THR A 71 -0.58 2.09 14.83
C THR A 71 -1.98 2.53 14.40
N ILE A 72 -2.22 2.63 13.08
CA ILE A 72 -3.54 2.98 12.53
C ILE A 72 -4.16 1.86 11.69
N LEU A 73 -3.43 0.80 11.38
CA LEU A 73 -3.97 -0.33 10.62
C LEU A 73 -5.18 -0.96 11.33
N ASP A 74 -5.11 -1.09 12.65
CA ASP A 74 -6.14 -1.75 13.46
C ASP A 74 -7.47 -0.98 13.54
N PHE A 75 -7.51 0.27 13.04
CA PHE A 75 -8.79 0.99 12.89
C PHE A 75 -9.60 0.52 11.70
N PHE A 76 -8.99 -0.18 10.73
CA PHE A 76 -9.67 -0.65 9.53
C PHE A 76 -10.06 -2.13 9.66
N ASP A 77 -11.35 -2.43 9.55
CA ASP A 77 -11.88 -3.79 9.46
C ASP A 77 -11.47 -4.49 8.17
N VAL A 78 -11.29 -3.72 7.11
CA VAL A 78 -10.90 -4.22 5.79
C VAL A 78 -9.98 -3.25 5.06
N THR A 79 -8.98 -3.81 4.38
CA THR A 79 -8.09 -3.08 3.47
C THR A 79 -8.02 -3.82 2.15
N VAL A 80 -8.29 -3.13 1.05
CA VAL A 80 -8.29 -3.68 -0.32
C VAL A 80 -7.34 -2.87 -1.19
N PHE A 81 -6.46 -3.57 -1.90
CA PHE A 81 -5.47 -2.96 -2.79
C PHE A 81 -5.56 -3.48 -4.22
N SER A 82 -5.27 -2.64 -5.22
CA SER A 82 -5.42 -3.03 -6.63
C SER A 82 -4.46 -4.14 -7.09
N ASP A 83 -3.31 -4.30 -6.43
CA ASP A 83 -2.40 -5.43 -6.68
C ASP A 83 -2.98 -6.77 -6.20
N GLU A 84 -3.99 -6.74 -5.33
CA GLU A 84 -4.67 -7.93 -4.81
C GLU A 84 -5.90 -8.27 -5.64
N THR A 85 -6.65 -7.25 -6.06
CA THR A 85 -7.87 -7.42 -6.86
C THR A 85 -7.59 -7.55 -8.35
N GLY A 86 -6.45 -7.03 -8.83
CA GLY A 86 -6.11 -6.90 -10.24
C GLY A 86 -6.83 -5.75 -10.96
N PHE A 87 -7.56 -4.89 -10.23
CA PHE A 87 -8.33 -3.79 -10.80
C PHE A 87 -7.99 -2.45 -10.15
N TYR A 88 -7.80 -1.44 -10.98
CA TYR A 88 -7.69 -0.04 -10.56
C TYR A 88 -9.06 0.64 -10.53
N LYS A 89 -9.24 1.64 -9.66
CA LYS A 89 -10.40 2.53 -9.73
C LYS A 89 -10.43 3.24 -11.09
N PRO A 90 -11.62 3.58 -11.64
CA PRO A 90 -12.95 3.45 -11.05
C PRO A 90 -13.66 2.12 -11.38
N HIS A 91 -12.91 1.02 -11.57
CA HIS A 91 -13.52 -0.28 -11.82
C HIS A 91 -14.48 -0.66 -10.69
N PRO A 92 -15.67 -1.25 -10.94
CA PRO A 92 -16.69 -1.47 -9.92
C PRO A 92 -16.32 -2.52 -8.84
N ILE A 93 -15.27 -3.32 -9.09
CA ILE A 93 -14.70 -4.25 -8.10
C ILE A 93 -13.66 -3.56 -7.21
N ALA A 94 -13.09 -2.44 -7.67
CA ALA A 94 -12.08 -1.69 -6.92
C ALA A 94 -12.70 -1.00 -5.72
#